data_AF-A0A564UKA4-F1
#
_entry.id   AF-A0A564UKA4-F1
#
_cell.length_a   1.000
_cell.length_b   1.000
_cell.length_c   1.000
_cell.angle_alpha   90.00
_cell.angle_beta   90.00
_cell.angle_gamma   90.00
#
_symmetry.space_group_name_H-M   'P 1'
#
loop_
_entity.id
_entity.type
_entity.pdbx_description
1 polymer ?
#
loop_
_entity_poly.entity_id
_entity_poly.type
_entity_poly.pdbx_seq_one_letter_code
_entity_poly.pdbx_strand_id
1 'polypeptide(L)'
;MNDGMMIFIIFGLLIMLPIIVTAAILCVIKHRRSRKKKIYSGVTKGRVDEIKIKGLDYPNIMYVTYFVDGAEYHIKETVKMKSEAIKIGGIPVGQRKSYQMGNISVGDSVTIQYDPSNPAKALIAENDGTVNV
;
A
#
# COMPACT_ATOMS: atom_id res chain seq x y z
N MET A 1 -47.09 -18.89 18.17
CA MET A 1 -45.85 -18.89 17.37
C MET A 1 -45.35 -20.32 17.36
N ASN A 2 -45.17 -20.96 16.20
CA ASN A 2 -44.78 -22.37 16.14
C ASN A 2 -43.37 -22.53 16.73
N ASP A 3 -43.11 -23.52 17.58
CA ASP A 3 -41.82 -23.66 18.27
C ASP A 3 -40.65 -23.77 17.28
N GLY A 4 -40.86 -24.44 16.14
CA GLY A 4 -39.89 -24.48 15.04
C GLY A 4 -39.54 -23.08 14.49
N MET A 5 -40.51 -22.18 14.36
CA MET A 5 -40.27 -20.80 13.92
C MET A 5 -39.43 -20.02 14.93
N MET A 6 -39.64 -20.25 16.22
CA MET A 6 -38.87 -19.59 17.29
C MET A 6 -37.39 -20.01 17.24
N ILE A 7 -37.13 -21.29 16.99
CA ILE A 7 -35.78 -21.85 16.87
C ILE A 7 -35.02 -21.21 15.69
N PHE A 8 -35.65 -21.12 14.51
CA PHE A 8 -35.01 -20.49 13.34
C PHE A 8 -34.68 -19.00 13.57
N ILE A 9 -35.55 -18.26 14.26
CA ILE A 9 -35.31 -16.85 14.60
C ILE A 9 -34.10 -16.72 15.54
N ILE A 10 -33.99 -17.56 16.57
CA ILE A 10 -32.89 -17.52 17.53
C ILE A 10 -31.56 -17.82 16.83
N PHE A 11 -31.48 -18.90 16.06
CA PHE A 11 -30.25 -19.23 15.32
C PHE A 11 -29.89 -18.17 14.27
N GLY A 12 -30.90 -17.60 13.60
CA GLY A 12 -30.71 -16.48 12.67
C GLY A 12 -30.08 -15.26 13.35
N LEU A 13 -30.59 -14.85 14.52
CA LEU A 13 -30.03 -13.74 15.28
C LEU A 13 -28.59 -14.01 15.77
N LEU A 14 -28.33 -15.25 16.18
CA LEU A 14 -27.00 -15.69 16.64
C LEU A 14 -25.95 -15.59 15.53
N ILE A 15 -26.31 -15.93 14.29
CA ILE A 15 -25.43 -15.83 13.11
C ILE A 15 -25.29 -14.38 12.62
N MET A 16 -26.32 -13.55 12.75
CA MET A 16 -26.27 -12.16 12.28
C MET A 16 -25.32 -11.28 13.10
N LEU A 17 -25.19 -11.54 14.40
CA LEU A 17 -24.29 -10.79 15.29
C LEU A 17 -22.83 -10.72 14.80
N PRO A 18 -22.13 -11.85 14.54
CA PRO A 18 -20.75 -11.82 14.04
C PRO A 18 -20.64 -11.23 12.62
N ILE A 19 -21.66 -11.41 11.77
CA ILE A 19 -21.67 -10.82 10.42
C ILE A 19 -21.71 -9.30 10.49
N ILE A 20 -22.56 -8.73 11.35
CA ILE A 20 -22.67 -7.28 11.53
C ILE A 20 -21.35 -6.70 12.07
N VAL A 21 -20.73 -7.36 13.05
CA VAL A 21 -19.45 -6.92 13.63
C VAL A 21 -18.33 -6.90 12.59
N THR A 22 -18.18 -7.99 11.83
CA THR A 22 -17.15 -8.08 10.77
C THR A 22 -17.39 -7.06 9.65
N ALA A 23 -18.64 -6.89 9.22
CA ALA A 23 -19.00 -5.87 8.22
C ALA A 23 -18.70 -4.44 8.70
N ALA A 24 -18.99 -4.12 9.97
CA ALA A 24 -18.68 -2.82 10.56
C ALA A 24 -17.17 -2.55 10.56
N ILE A 25 -16.35 -3.53 10.98
CA ILE A 25 -14.88 -3.42 10.96
C ILE A 25 -14.37 -3.16 9.54
N LEU A 26 -14.82 -3.95 8.56
CA LEU A 26 -14.43 -3.78 7.15
C LEU A 26 -14.84 -2.40 6.62
N CYS A 27 -16.02 -1.91 6.97
CA CYS A 27 -16.50 -0.58 6.58
C CYS A 27 -15.60 0.53 7.15
N VAL A 28 -15.25 0.45 8.44
CA VAL A 28 -14.34 1.43 9.09
C VAL A 28 -12.96 1.41 8.44
N ILE A 29 -12.39 0.23 8.19
CA ILE A 29 -11.09 0.09 7.52
C ILE A 29 -11.15 0.70 6.11
N LYS A 30 -12.18 0.39 5.33
CA LYS A 30 -12.39 0.92 3.98
C LYS A 30 -12.53 2.45 3.99
N HIS A 31 -13.31 2.99 4.92
CA HIS A 31 -13.49 4.44 5.04
C HIS A 31 -12.20 5.15 5.41
N ARG A 32 -11.43 4.62 6.38
CA ARG A 32 -10.10 5.17 6.73
C ARG A 32 -9.14 5.15 5.55
N ARG A 33 -9.11 4.04 4.79
CA ARG A 33 -8.26 3.93 3.58
C ARG A 33 -8.65 4.96 2.51
N SER A 34 -9.95 5.15 2.29
CA SER A 34 -10.46 6.14 1.33
C SER A 34 -10.12 7.58 1.74
N ARG A 35 -10.24 7.91 3.04
CA ARG A 35 -9.86 9.23 3.57
C ARG A 35 -8.39 9.54 3.32
N LYS A 36 -7.48 8.59 3.58
CA LYS A 36 -6.04 8.77 3.28
C LYS A 36 -5.80 9.06 1.80
N LYS A 37 -6.48 8.33 0.91
CA LYS A 37 -6.38 8.56 -0.55
C LYS A 37 -6.87 9.95 -0.98
N LYS A 38 -7.83 10.55 -0.27
CA LYS A 38 -8.32 11.91 -0.56
C LYS A 38 -7.34 13.01 -0.13
N ILE A 39 -6.52 12.77 0.89
CA ILE A 39 -5.55 13.75 1.37
C ILE A 39 -4.45 13.96 0.31
N TYR A 40 -3.93 12.87 -0.26
CA TYR A 40 -2.88 12.92 -1.29
C TYR A 40 -3.50 13.00 -2.69
N SER A 41 -4.00 14.18 -3.05
CA SER A 41 -4.68 14.42 -4.34
C SER A 41 -3.80 15.15 -5.37
N GLY A 42 -2.73 15.81 -4.93
CA GLY A 42 -1.74 16.40 -5.83
C GLY A 42 -0.86 15.33 -6.45
N VAL A 43 -0.46 15.51 -7.71
CA VAL A 43 0.39 14.56 -8.43
C VAL A 43 1.51 15.32 -9.12
N THR A 44 2.75 14.88 -8.92
CA THR A 44 3.92 15.43 -9.62
C THR A 44 4.93 14.31 -9.93
N LYS A 45 5.98 14.65 -10.66
CA LYS A 45 7.13 13.76 -10.90
C LYS A 45 8.25 14.12 -9.92
N GLY A 46 8.83 13.08 -9.33
CA GLY A 46 10.06 13.18 -8.55
C GLY A 46 11.19 12.44 -9.26
N ARG A 47 12.42 12.80 -8.92
CA ARG A 47 13.65 12.12 -9.34
C ARG A 47 14.21 11.32 -8.17
N VAL A 48 14.53 10.06 -8.42
CA VAL A 48 15.20 9.21 -7.42
C VAL A 48 16.63 9.67 -7.25
N ASP A 49 17.00 10.13 -6.06
CA ASP A 49 18.36 10.60 -5.77
C ASP A 49 19.24 9.49 -5.20
N GLU A 50 18.67 8.62 -4.37
CA GLU A 50 19.40 7.51 -3.75
C GLU A 50 18.45 6.33 -3.47
N ILE A 51 18.97 5.12 -3.63
CA ILE A 51 18.34 3.90 -3.13
C ILE A 51 19.32 3.22 -2.18
N LYS A 52 19.05 3.32 -0.88
CA LYS A 52 19.87 2.70 0.16
C LYS A 52 19.45 1.25 0.36
N ILE A 53 20.31 0.34 -0.07
CA ILE A 53 20.15 -1.11 0.11
C ILE A 53 20.64 -1.47 1.52
N LYS A 54 19.76 -2.01 2.37
CA LYS A 54 20.08 -2.30 3.77
C LYS A 54 20.31 -3.78 4.09
N GLY A 55 20.23 -4.67 3.11
CA GLY A 55 20.45 -6.11 3.28
C GLY A 55 19.15 -6.91 3.36
N LEU A 56 19.25 -8.19 3.73
CA LEU A 56 18.11 -9.13 3.69
C LEU A 56 17.05 -8.82 4.75
N ASP A 57 17.50 -8.37 5.93
CA ASP A 57 16.65 -8.18 7.13
C ASP A 57 16.07 -6.77 7.24
N TYR A 58 16.50 -5.84 6.38
CA TYR A 58 16.08 -4.45 6.43
C TYR A 58 15.57 -3.99 5.07
N PRO A 59 14.40 -3.33 5.04
CA PRO A 59 13.86 -2.91 3.77
C PRO A 59 14.68 -1.75 3.19
N ASN A 60 14.79 -1.73 1.87
CA ASN A 60 15.48 -0.67 1.15
C ASN A 60 14.76 0.66 1.35
N ILE A 61 15.54 1.76 1.37
CA ILE A 61 15.00 3.12 1.52
C ILE A 61 15.28 3.88 0.24
N MET A 62 14.25 4.50 -0.33
CA MET A 62 14.36 5.36 -1.50
C MET A 62 14.22 6.82 -1.10
N TYR A 63 15.09 7.65 -1.64
CA TYR A 63 15.10 9.10 -1.48
C TYR A 63 14.75 9.73 -2.81
N VAL A 64 13.76 10.63 -2.79
CA VAL A 64 13.22 11.27 -4.00
C VAL A 64 13.09 12.75 -3.78
N THR A 65 13.57 13.53 -4.74
CA THR A 65 13.35 14.98 -4.84
C THR A 65 12.24 15.27 -5.83
N TYR A 66 11.34 16.18 -5.50
CA TYR A 66 10.24 16.59 -6.37
C TYR A 66 9.96 18.09 -6.18
N PHE A 67 9.29 18.67 -7.18
CA PHE A 67 8.95 20.09 -7.19
C PHE A 67 7.43 20.27 -7.24
N VAL A 68 6.96 21.23 -6.44
CA VAL A 68 5.57 21.72 -6.46
C VAL A 68 5.64 23.24 -6.47
N ASP A 69 5.04 23.88 -7.48
CA ASP A 69 5.03 25.33 -7.64
C ASP A 69 6.41 26.01 -7.55
N GLY A 70 7.45 25.33 -8.04
CA GLY A 70 8.84 25.80 -8.04
C GLY A 70 9.59 25.61 -6.71
N ALA A 71 8.92 25.14 -5.66
CA ALA A 71 9.55 24.77 -4.41
C ALA A 71 10.02 23.31 -4.44
N GLU A 72 11.24 23.07 -3.94
CA GLU A 72 11.86 21.75 -3.85
C GLU A 72 11.44 21.04 -2.56
N TYR A 73 11.12 19.76 -2.67
CA TYR A 73 10.77 18.90 -1.55
C TYR A 73 11.49 17.56 -1.66
N HIS A 74 11.76 16.97 -0.51
CA HIS A 74 12.39 15.65 -0.41
C HIS A 74 11.50 14.69 0.37
N ILE A 75 11.39 13.47 -0.13
CA ILE A 75 10.72 12.38 0.58
C ILE A 75 11.68 11.19 0.69
N LYS A 76 11.60 10.51 1.84
CA LYS A 76 12.21 9.20 2.03
C LYS A 76 11.13 8.19 2.37
N GLU A 77 11.10 7.07 1.67
CA GLU A 77 10.18 5.98 1.95
C GLU A 77 10.86 4.62 1.91
N THR A 78 10.34 3.71 2.73
CA THR A 78 10.66 2.30 2.64
C THR A 78 10.08 1.72 1.36
N VAL A 79 10.91 1.10 0.53
CA VAL A 79 10.48 0.52 -0.74
C VAL A 79 9.83 -0.83 -0.48
N LYS A 80 8.63 -1.03 -1.02
CA LYS A 80 7.91 -2.31 -0.95
C LYS A 80 8.46 -3.26 -2.01
N MET A 81 8.71 -4.49 -1.60
CA MET A 81 9.21 -5.56 -2.45
C MET A 81 8.09 -6.57 -2.72
N LYS A 82 8.03 -7.08 -3.95
CA LYS A 82 7.27 -8.30 -4.30
C LYS A 82 8.23 -9.46 -4.53
N SER A 83 7.77 -10.65 -4.20
CA SER A 83 8.46 -11.90 -4.56
C SER A 83 7.90 -12.42 -5.88
N GLU A 84 8.79 -12.67 -6.83
CA GLU A 84 8.46 -13.29 -8.12
C GLU A 84 9.14 -14.65 -8.22
N ALA A 85 8.39 -15.67 -8.65
CA ALA A 85 8.96 -17.00 -8.89
C ALA A 85 9.84 -16.99 -10.14
N ILE A 86 11.06 -17.51 -10.00
CA ILE A 86 11.93 -17.85 -11.13
C ILE A 86 11.45 -19.20 -11.66
N LYS A 87 11.08 -19.26 -12.94
CA LYS A 87 10.56 -20.48 -13.56
C LYS A 87 11.49 -20.95 -14.69
N ILE A 88 11.68 -22.26 -14.79
CA ILE A 88 12.23 -22.92 -15.97
C ILE A 88 11.08 -23.72 -16.59
N GLY A 89 10.61 -23.29 -17.77
CA GLY A 89 9.32 -23.73 -18.29
C GLY A 89 8.18 -23.37 -17.33
N GLY A 90 7.38 -24.36 -16.93
CA GLY A 90 6.30 -24.19 -15.95
C GLY A 90 6.69 -24.42 -14.48
N ILE A 91 7.92 -24.88 -14.22
CA ILE A 91 8.34 -25.31 -12.88
C ILE A 91 9.05 -24.14 -12.15
N PRO A 92 8.59 -23.74 -10.95
CA PRO A 92 9.30 -22.76 -10.14
C PRO A 92 10.58 -23.36 -9.55
N VAL A 93 11.72 -22.76 -9.86
CA VAL A 93 13.06 -23.19 -9.42
C VAL A 93 13.68 -22.28 -8.36
N GLY A 94 13.02 -21.15 -8.08
CA GLY A 94 13.49 -20.19 -7.09
C GLY A 94 12.58 -18.98 -6.98
N GLN A 95 13.03 -18.00 -6.21
CA GLN A 95 12.34 -16.72 -6.07
C GLN A 95 13.34 -15.57 -6.16
N ARG A 96 12.90 -14.45 -6.71
CA ARG A 96 13.62 -13.17 -6.67
C ARG A 96 12.73 -12.11 -6.04
N LYS A 97 13.32 -11.23 -5.21
CA LYS A 97 12.65 -10.01 -4.75
C LYS A 97 12.84 -8.92 -5.81
N SER A 98 11.77 -8.27 -6.24
CA SER A 98 11.78 -7.08 -7.09
C SER A 98 10.97 -5.96 -6.42
N TYR A 99 11.19 -4.69 -6.79
CA TYR A 99 10.38 -3.60 -6.26
C TYR A 99 8.93 -3.72 -6.75
N GLN A 100 7.97 -3.39 -5.90
CA GLN A 100 6.55 -3.41 -6.24
C GLN A 100 6.24 -2.49 -7.44
N MET A 101 6.91 -1.34 -7.48
CA MET A 101 6.79 -0.31 -8.52
C MET A 101 7.48 -0.68 -9.84
N GLY A 102 8.11 -1.86 -9.95
CA GLY A 102 8.90 -2.25 -11.12
C GLY A 102 10.39 -1.89 -10.99
N ASN A 103 11.14 -2.03 -12.08
CA ASN A 103 12.57 -1.74 -12.05
C ASN A 103 12.79 -0.23 -11.98
N ILE A 104 13.34 0.24 -10.86
CA ILE A 104 13.66 1.65 -10.60
C ILE A 104 15.13 1.74 -10.22
N SER A 105 15.82 2.72 -10.81
CA SER A 105 17.21 3.06 -10.59
C SER A 105 17.35 4.51 -10.11
N VAL A 106 18.53 4.84 -9.57
CA VAL A 106 18.88 6.23 -9.26
C VAL A 106 18.86 7.05 -10.56
N GLY A 107 18.28 8.24 -10.51
CA GLY A 107 18.06 9.12 -11.65
C GLY A 107 16.70 8.94 -12.33
N ASP A 108 16.00 7.83 -12.10
CA ASP A 108 14.69 7.59 -12.70
C ASP A 108 13.62 8.54 -12.15
N SER A 109 12.57 8.73 -12.95
CA SER A 109 11.41 9.51 -12.54
C SER A 109 10.31 8.62 -11.94
N VAL A 110 9.85 8.97 -10.75
CA VAL A 110 8.73 8.32 -10.06
C VAL A 110 7.58 9.30 -9.89
N THR A 111 6.36 8.78 -9.76
CA THR A 111 5.18 9.60 -9.48
C THR A 111 5.08 9.84 -7.99
N ILE A 112 4.96 11.10 -7.59
CA ILE A 112 4.74 11.52 -6.21
C ILE A 112 3.30 11.99 -6.05
N GLN A 113 2.60 11.47 -5.03
CA GLN A 113 1.32 11.99 -4.60
C GLN A 113 1.50 12.82 -3.34
N TYR A 114 1.02 14.06 -3.34
CA TYR A 114 1.20 15.00 -2.23
C TYR A 114 -0.13 15.59 -1.78
N ASP A 115 -0.16 16.10 -0.56
CA ASP A 115 -1.27 16.90 -0.03
C ASP A 115 -1.17 18.32 -0.60
N PRO A 116 -2.11 18.79 -1.45
CA PRO A 116 -2.04 20.14 -2.02
C PRO A 116 -2.04 21.26 -0.97
N SER A 117 -2.57 20.99 0.23
CA SER A 117 -2.55 21.96 1.34
C SER A 117 -1.21 21.96 2.10
N ASN A 118 -0.39 20.92 1.93
CA ASN A 118 0.92 20.78 2.55
C ASN A 118 1.81 19.84 1.71
N PRO A 119 2.51 20.35 0.68
CA PRO A 119 3.26 19.52 -0.26
C PRO A 119 4.36 18.66 0.38
N ALA A 120 4.91 19.06 1.54
CA ALA A 120 5.88 18.25 2.28
C ALA A 120 5.29 16.91 2.78
N LYS A 121 3.97 16.78 2.86
CA LYS A 121 3.29 15.50 3.06
C LYS A 121 3.05 14.86 1.70
N ALA A 122 3.92 13.91 1.37
CA ALA A 122 3.81 13.15 0.13
C ALA A 122 4.02 11.66 0.35
N LEU A 123 3.79 10.89 -0.72
CA LEU A 123 4.09 9.47 -0.83
C LEU A 123 4.54 9.11 -2.24
N ILE A 124 5.35 8.06 -2.38
CA ILE A 124 5.72 7.53 -3.68
C ILE A 124 4.56 6.68 -4.19
N ALA A 125 3.97 7.07 -5.32
CA ALA A 125 2.82 6.35 -5.88
C ALA A 125 3.23 4.93 -6.28
N GLU A 126 2.30 3.98 -6.15
CA GLU A 126 2.52 2.56 -6.45
C GLU A 126 3.54 1.85 -5.52
N ASN A 127 4.09 2.55 -4.52
CA ASN A 127 4.86 1.96 -3.41
C ASN A 127 3.92 1.34 -2.34
N ASP A 128 2.80 0.76 -2.79
CA ASP A 128 1.77 0.18 -1.92
C ASP A 128 2.12 -1.26 -1.56
N GLY A 129 1.88 -1.66 -0.31
CA GLY A 129 2.04 -3.05 0.12
C GLY A 129 2.57 -3.23 1.53
N THR A 130 2.60 -4.47 1.99
CA THR A 130 3.25 -4.86 3.24
C THR A 130 4.76 -4.92 3.04
N VAL A 131 5.53 -4.51 4.06
CA VAL A 131 6.96 -4.80 4.05
C VAL A 131 7.09 -6.29 4.33
N ASN A 132 7.48 -7.07 3.32
CA ASN A 132 7.92 -8.45 3.55
C ASN A 132 9.37 -8.37 4.01
N VAL A 133 9.53 -8.33 5.34
CA VAL A 133 10.81 -8.62 5.99
C VAL A 133 11.08 -10.10 5.75
#